data_AF-A0A0G0DJ92-F1
#
_entry.id   AF-A0A0G0DJ92-F1
#
_cell.length_a   1.000
_cell.length_b   1.000
_cell.length_c   1.000
_cell.angle_alpha   90.00
_cell.angle_beta   90.00
_cell.angle_gamma   90.00
#
_symmetry.space_group_name_H-M   'P 1'
#
loop_
_entity.id
_entity.type
_entity.pdbx_description
1 polymer ?
#
loop_
_entity_poly.entity_id
_entity_poly.type
_entity_poly.pdbx_seq_one_letter_code
_entity_poly.pdbx_strand_id
1 'polypeptide(L)'
;MFIGEFKHSLDVKNRLSIPYRFRSNLTKGAVVTRGLDNCLFLYKKDEWVKIATKISELPFSSAKARAFSRLMLAGAVEVKTDNQGRIILPDYLKKFAKIKKNIIVAGLYSRIEIWDSQVWQEYKQKTEKDAEKIAETMSDMGI
;
A
#
# COMPACT_ATOMS: atom_id res chain seq x y z
N MET A 1 -0.01 3.84 -14.04
CA MET A 1 -1.28 3.41 -13.43
C MET A 1 -1.09 1.98 -12.96
N PHE A 2 -1.55 1.66 -11.75
CA PHE A 2 -1.42 0.31 -11.17
C PHE A 2 -2.77 -0.38 -11.15
N ILE A 3 -2.97 -1.47 -11.88
CA ILE A 3 -4.21 -2.26 -11.85
C ILE A 3 -3.85 -3.75 -11.86
N GLY A 4 -4.58 -4.52 -11.05
CA GLY A 4 -4.51 -5.98 -11.01
C GLY A 4 -3.99 -6.52 -9.68
N GLU A 5 -4.21 -7.82 -9.46
CA GLU A 5 -3.79 -8.56 -8.27
C GLU A 5 -2.70 -9.58 -8.67
N PHE A 6 -1.57 -9.59 -7.95
CA PHE A 6 -0.42 -10.44 -8.26
C PHE A 6 0.09 -11.17 -7.02
N LYS A 7 0.35 -12.48 -7.16
CA LYS A 7 0.94 -13.31 -6.09
C LYS A 7 2.46 -13.28 -6.17
N HIS A 8 3.10 -12.99 -5.04
CA HIS A 8 4.55 -12.97 -4.89
C HIS A 8 4.97 -13.56 -3.54
N SER A 9 6.28 -13.65 -3.33
CA SER A 9 6.85 -14.02 -2.04
C SER A 9 8.05 -13.12 -1.71
N LEU A 10 8.33 -12.98 -0.42
CA LEU A 10 9.60 -12.41 0.04
C LEU A 10 10.74 -13.38 -0.21
N ASP A 11 11.87 -12.84 -0.64
CA ASP A 11 13.12 -13.58 -0.63
C ASP A 11 13.80 -13.54 0.74
N VAL A 12 14.91 -14.27 0.86
CA VAL A 12 15.70 -14.41 2.10
C VAL A 12 16.30 -13.10 2.62
N LYS A 13 16.32 -12.03 1.81
CA LYS A 13 16.82 -10.70 2.18
C LYS A 13 15.68 -9.68 2.35
N ASN A 14 14.46 -10.14 2.60
CA ASN A 14 13.27 -9.30 2.74
C ASN A 14 12.96 -8.47 1.49
N ARG A 15 13.36 -8.94 0.31
CA ARG A 15 13.05 -8.25 -0.95
C ARG A 15 11.76 -8.80 -1.54
N LEU A 16 10.90 -7.88 -1.94
CA LEU A 16 9.69 -8.16 -2.73
C LEU A 16 9.96 -7.85 -4.19
N SER A 17 9.67 -8.80 -5.08
CA SER A 17 9.65 -8.55 -6.53
C SER A 17 8.38 -7.77 -6.89
N ILE A 18 8.57 -6.62 -7.55
CA ILE A 18 7.45 -5.84 -8.08
C ILE A 18 6.98 -6.47 -9.39
N PRO A 19 5.65 -6.63 -9.62
CA PRO A 19 5.11 -7.08 -10.89
C PRO A 19 5.69 -6.30 -12.06
N TYR A 20 6.08 -6.99 -13.14
CA TYR A 20 6.77 -6.38 -14.29
C TYR A 20 6.06 -5.13 -14.82
N ARG A 21 4.72 -5.19 -14.93
CA ARG A 21 3.87 -4.10 -15.43
C ARG A 21 3.94 -2.83 -14.57
N PHE A 22 4.33 -2.92 -13.30
CA PHE A 22 4.39 -1.79 -12.38
C PHE A 22 5.78 -1.15 -12.30
N ARG A 23 6.84 -1.85 -12.76
CA ARG A 23 8.23 -1.44 -12.55
C ARG A 23 8.56 -0.10 -13.22
N SER A 24 8.10 0.11 -14.45
CA SER A 24 8.38 1.35 -15.20
C SER A 24 7.88 2.60 -14.47
N ASN A 25 6.78 2.48 -13.73
CA ASN A 25 6.20 3.59 -12.95
C ASN A 25 6.96 3.91 -11.65
N LEU A 26 7.88 3.05 -11.19
CA LEU A 26 8.63 3.24 -9.94
C LEU A 26 10.10 3.64 -10.15
N THR A 27 10.52 3.84 -11.41
CA THR A 27 11.91 4.15 -11.79
C THR A 27 12.46 5.43 -11.16
N LYS A 28 11.60 6.42 -10.91
CA LYS A 28 11.97 7.70 -10.25
C LYS A 28 12.00 7.61 -8.71
N GLY A 29 11.87 6.40 -8.16
CA GLY A 29 11.78 6.15 -6.73
C GLY A 29 10.35 5.90 -6.28
N ALA A 30 10.23 5.26 -5.12
CA ALA A 30 8.97 4.90 -4.52
C ALA A 30 9.00 5.15 -3.02
N VAL A 31 7.83 5.25 -2.41
CA VAL A 31 7.68 5.38 -0.96
C VAL A 31 6.75 4.29 -0.48
N VAL A 32 7.20 3.54 0.51
CA VAL A 32 6.37 2.54 1.20
C VAL A 32 5.99 3.06 2.57
N THR A 33 4.73 2.90 2.95
CA THR A 33 4.21 3.29 4.27
C THR A 33 3.15 2.30 4.75
N ARG A 34 2.67 2.48 5.98
CA ARG A 34 1.54 1.76 6.54
C ARG A 34 0.27 2.10 5.75
N GLY A 35 -0.46 1.07 5.33
CA GLY A 35 -1.79 1.20 4.78
C GLY A 35 -2.87 1.03 5.84
N LEU A 36 -4.12 1.05 5.38
CA LEU A 36 -5.27 0.63 6.17
C LEU A 36 -5.36 -0.91 6.17
N ASP A 37 -6.16 -1.48 7.07
CA ASP A 37 -6.47 -2.91 7.09
C ASP A 37 -5.26 -3.87 7.25
N ASN A 38 -4.17 -3.38 7.85
CA ASN A 38 -2.89 -4.10 8.01
C ASN A 38 -2.22 -4.47 6.67
N CYS A 39 -2.33 -3.60 5.66
CA CYS A 39 -1.50 -3.69 4.46
C CYS A 39 -0.40 -2.61 4.46
N LEU A 40 0.49 -2.65 3.47
CA LEU A 40 1.38 -1.53 3.16
C LEU A 40 0.92 -0.83 1.89
N PHE A 41 1.07 0.48 1.86
CA PHE A 41 0.92 1.25 0.63
C PHE A 41 2.28 1.53 0.02
N LEU A 42 2.39 1.36 -1.28
CA LEU A 42 3.55 1.72 -2.10
C LEU A 42 3.11 2.73 -3.16
N TYR A 43 3.72 3.91 -3.12
CA TYR A 43 3.45 5.00 -4.04
C TYR A 43 4.67 5.27 -4.91
N LYS A 44 4.44 5.74 -6.14
CA LYS A 44 5.46 6.48 -6.88
C LYS A 44 5.76 7.79 -6.15
N LYS A 45 7.00 8.26 -6.23
CA LYS A 45 7.48 9.41 -5.43
C LYS A 45 6.64 10.69 -5.61
N ASP A 46 6.24 11.00 -6.83
CA ASP A 46 5.41 12.17 -7.16
C ASP A 46 3.99 12.09 -6.57
N GLU A 47 3.36 10.92 -6.56
CA GLU A 47 2.07 10.74 -5.86
C GLU A 47 2.22 10.83 -4.35
N TRP A 48 3.31 10.28 -3.80
CA TRP A 48 3.58 10.39 -2.37
C TRP A 48 3.69 11.85 -1.92
N VAL A 49 4.40 12.69 -2.69
CA VAL A 49 4.54 14.12 -2.37
C VAL A 49 3.16 14.78 -2.24
N LYS A 50 2.24 14.55 -3.19
CA LYS A 50 0.89 15.12 -3.14
C LYS A 50 0.12 14.69 -1.89
N ILE A 51 0.25 13.41 -1.51
CA ILE A 51 -0.43 12.88 -0.32
C ILE A 51 0.20 13.44 0.96
N ALA A 52 1.54 13.44 1.03
CA ALA A 52 2.27 13.93 2.19
C ALA A 52 2.01 15.41 2.45
N THR A 53 1.94 16.24 1.41
CA THR A 53 1.56 17.66 1.51
C THR A 53 0.18 17.81 2.14
N LYS A 54 -0.83 17.11 1.63
CA LYS A 54 -2.20 17.16 2.19
C LYS A 54 -2.25 16.72 3.66
N ILE A 55 -1.47 15.70 4.03
CA ILE A 55 -1.39 15.24 5.42
C ILE A 55 -0.70 16.29 6.31
N SER A 56 0.34 16.96 5.80
CA SER A 56 1.07 17.99 6.55
C SER A 56 0.23 19.25 6.83
N GLU A 57 -0.81 19.49 6.04
CA GLU A 57 -1.74 20.60 6.19
C GLU A 57 -2.88 20.30 7.18
N LEU A 58 -2.96 19.09 7.71
CA LEU A 58 -4.01 18.73 8.67
C LEU A 58 -3.89 19.54 9.97
N PRO A 59 -5.02 19.95 10.60
CA PRO A 59 -4.99 20.80 11.78
C PRO A 59 -4.21 20.17 12.94
N PHE A 60 -3.13 20.82 13.37
CA PHE A 60 -2.31 20.33 14.48
C PHE A 60 -3.08 20.29 15.81
N SER A 61 -4.18 21.05 15.94
CA SER A 61 -5.06 21.05 17.11
C SER A 61 -5.87 19.75 17.27
N SER A 62 -6.17 19.05 16.16
CA SER A 62 -6.94 17.80 16.18
C SER A 62 -6.08 16.60 16.59
N ALA A 63 -6.47 15.92 17.67
CA ALA A 63 -5.80 14.71 18.12
C ALA A 63 -5.81 13.60 17.05
N LYS A 64 -6.94 13.45 16.32
CA LYS A 64 -7.08 12.49 15.22
C LYS A 64 -6.15 12.83 14.05
N ALA A 65 -6.03 14.10 13.68
CA ALA A 65 -5.12 14.56 12.63
C ALA A 65 -3.65 14.27 12.97
N ARG A 66 -3.23 14.56 14.20
CA ARG A 66 -1.87 14.24 14.67
C ARG A 66 -1.60 12.74 14.65
N ALA A 67 -2.57 11.93 15.10
CA ALA A 67 -2.44 10.47 15.09
C ALA A 67 -2.31 9.92 13.66
N PHE A 68 -3.15 10.38 12.73
CA PHE A 68 -3.09 9.99 11.32
C PHE A 68 -1.77 10.41 10.65
N SER A 69 -1.32 11.63 10.91
CA SER A 69 -0.04 12.13 10.38
C SER A 69 1.14 11.30 10.85
N ARG A 70 1.18 10.92 12.14
CA ARG A 70 2.22 10.02 12.67
C ARG A 70 2.13 8.62 12.05
N LEU A 71 0.93 8.09 11.91
CA LEU A 71 0.72 6.76 11.32
C LEU A 71 1.26 6.70 9.88
N MET A 72 0.94 7.72 9.08
CA MET A 72 1.26 7.75 7.65
C MET A 72 2.68 8.26 7.36
N LEU A 73 3.09 9.39 7.95
CA LEU A 73 4.36 10.06 7.62
C LEU A 73 5.54 9.45 8.38
N ALA A 74 5.40 9.20 9.69
CA ALA A 74 6.49 8.58 10.46
C ALA A 74 6.67 7.10 10.13
N GLY A 75 5.65 6.46 9.55
CA GLY A 75 5.73 5.10 9.04
C GLY A 75 6.35 4.99 7.64
N ALA A 76 6.50 6.10 6.91
CA ALA A 76 6.92 6.09 5.51
C ALA A 76 8.44 6.02 5.36
N VAL A 77 8.91 5.33 4.32
CA VAL A 77 10.32 5.31 3.93
C VAL A 77 10.47 5.28 2.41
N GLU A 78 11.46 6.01 1.90
CA GLU A 78 11.83 5.93 0.49
C GLU A 78 12.49 4.57 0.19
N VAL A 79 12.07 3.95 -0.91
CA VAL A 79 12.64 2.70 -1.41
C VAL A 79 12.99 2.84 -2.89
N LYS A 80 14.02 2.12 -3.30
CA LYS A 80 14.47 2.04 -4.70
C LYS A 80 14.29 0.62 -5.20
N THR A 81 13.93 0.48 -6.47
CA THR A 81 13.97 -0.82 -7.14
C THR A 81 15.40 -1.16 -7.54
N ASP A 82 15.84 -2.38 -7.28
CA ASP A 82 17.10 -2.89 -7.83
C ASP A 82 16.97 -3.20 -9.33
N ASN A 83 18.07 -3.64 -9.95
CA ASN A 83 18.11 -3.99 -11.38
C ASN A 83 17.15 -5.14 -11.76
N GLN A 84 16.65 -5.91 -10.79
CA GLN A 84 15.69 -7.00 -10.99
C GLN A 84 14.25 -6.54 -10.72
N GLY A 85 14.03 -5.28 -10.37
CA GLY A 85 12.72 -4.73 -10.04
C GLY A 85 12.23 -5.13 -8.66
N ARG A 86 13.14 -5.36 -7.69
CA ARG A 86 12.78 -5.69 -6.31
C ARG A 86 12.96 -4.50 -5.38
N ILE A 87 12.15 -4.43 -4.33
CA ILE A 87 12.29 -3.48 -3.22
C ILE A 87 12.57 -4.21 -1.92
N ILE A 88 13.34 -3.62 -1.01
CA ILE A 88 13.50 -4.13 0.36
C ILE A 88 12.34 -3.60 1.20
N LEU A 89 11.64 -4.48 1.91
CA LEU A 89 10.64 -4.07 2.90
C LEU A 89 11.26 -4.00 4.29
N PRO A 90 11.24 -2.83 4.96
CA PRO A 90 11.69 -2.70 6.34
C PRO A 90 10.96 -3.64 7.30
N ASP A 91 11.67 -4.13 8.32
CA ASP A 91 11.11 -5.09 9.30
C ASP A 91 9.90 -4.54 10.05
N TYR A 92 9.91 -3.26 10.41
CA TYR A 92 8.79 -2.64 11.12
C TYR A 92 7.51 -2.57 10.27
N LEU A 93 7.63 -2.43 8.95
CA LEU A 93 6.50 -2.46 8.03
C LEU A 93 6.00 -3.88 7.80
N LYS A 94 6.89 -4.84 7.62
CA LYS A 94 6.50 -6.26 7.55
C LYS A 94 5.76 -6.69 8.81
N LYS A 95 6.26 -6.31 9.99
CA LYS A 95 5.61 -6.59 11.27
C LYS A 95 4.23 -5.95 11.36
N PHE A 96 4.08 -4.69 10.95
CA PHE A 96 2.79 -4.00 10.91
C PHE A 96 1.79 -4.73 10.00
N ALA A 97 2.19 -5.06 8.78
CA ALA A 97 1.33 -5.70 7.79
C ALA A 97 1.20 -7.22 7.95
N LYS A 98 1.74 -7.78 9.05
CA LYS A 98 1.76 -9.21 9.37
C LYS A 98 2.36 -10.09 8.25
N ILE A 99 3.22 -9.52 7.40
CA ILE A 99 3.81 -10.21 6.25
C ILE A 99 4.81 -11.25 6.73
N LYS A 100 4.56 -12.51 6.38
CA LYS A 100 5.49 -13.62 6.68
C LYS A 100 6.32 -14.01 5.46
N LYS A 101 5.66 -14.45 4.39
CA LYS A 101 6.33 -14.97 3.18
C LYS A 101 5.53 -14.70 1.93
N ASN A 102 4.29 -15.18 1.89
CA ASN A 102 3.41 -15.07 0.72
C ASN A 102 2.74 -13.70 0.72
N ILE A 103 2.81 -13.01 -0.41
CA ILE A 103 2.38 -11.63 -0.56
C ILE A 103 1.37 -11.52 -1.71
N ILE A 104 0.38 -10.68 -1.51
CA ILE A 104 -0.45 -10.15 -2.59
C ILE A 104 -0.03 -8.71 -2.88
N VAL A 105 0.22 -8.42 -4.15
CA VAL A 105 0.48 -7.09 -4.66
C VAL A 105 -0.75 -6.65 -5.47
N ALA A 106 -1.52 -5.72 -4.94
CA ALA A 106 -2.75 -5.22 -5.55
C ALA A 106 -2.57 -3.79 -6.06
N GLY A 107 -2.82 -3.54 -7.33
CA GLY A 107 -2.78 -2.20 -7.92
C GLY A 107 -4.15 -1.52 -7.83
N LEU A 108 -4.20 -0.34 -7.20
CA LEU A 108 -5.40 0.48 -7.01
C LEU A 108 -5.20 1.88 -7.62
N TYR A 109 -4.98 1.90 -8.93
CA TYR A 109 -4.75 3.07 -9.78
C TYR A 109 -3.54 3.94 -9.42
N SER A 110 -3.61 4.68 -8.31
CA SER A 110 -2.61 5.63 -7.82
C SER A 110 -1.60 4.99 -6.86
N ARG A 111 -1.94 3.84 -6.26
CA ARG A 111 -1.11 3.13 -5.30
C ARG A 111 -1.03 1.64 -5.61
N ILE A 112 -0.03 1.00 -5.03
CA ILE A 112 0.05 -0.44 -4.87
C ILE A 112 -0.18 -0.74 -3.40
N GLU A 113 -0.96 -1.77 -3.11
CA GLU A 113 -1.08 -2.34 -1.77
C GLU A 113 -0.33 -3.66 -1.70
N ILE A 114 0.38 -3.86 -0.59
CA ILE A 114 1.18 -5.04 -0.31
C ILE A 114 0.60 -5.70 0.94
N TRP A 115 0.12 -6.91 0.76
CA TRP A 115 -0.60 -7.65 1.79
C TRP A 115 0.11 -8.96 2.10
N ASP A 116 0.01 -9.42 3.35
CA ASP A 116 0.15 -10.84 3.61
C ASP A 116 -1.00 -11.59 2.92
N SER A 117 -0.71 -12.73 2.29
CA SER A 117 -1.71 -13.45 1.51
C SER A 117 -2.91 -13.91 2.35
N GLN A 118 -2.70 -14.29 3.61
CA GLN A 118 -3.80 -14.76 4.45
C GLN A 118 -4.70 -13.59 4.85
N VAL A 119 -4.09 -12.47 5.26
CA VAL A 119 -4.82 -11.24 5.61
C VAL A 119 -5.64 -10.73 4.42
N TRP A 120 -5.09 -10.78 3.21
CA TRP A 120 -5.83 -10.42 1.99
C TRP A 120 -7.03 -11.33 1.74
N GLN A 121 -6.88 -12.65 1.90
CA GLN A 121 -7.99 -13.58 1.70
C GLN A 121 -9.12 -13.36 2.71
N GLU A 122 -8.78 -13.13 3.98
CA GLU A 122 -9.76 -12.81 5.03
C GLU A 122 -10.51 -11.51 4.72
N TYR A 123 -9.78 -10.47 4.31
CA TYR A 123 -10.37 -9.20 3.86
C TYR A 123 -11.28 -9.41 2.65
N LYS A 124 -10.78 -10.06 1.60
CA LYS A 124 -11.48 -10.27 0.33
C LYS A 124 -12.77 -11.05 0.51
N GLN A 125 -12.75 -12.15 1.28
CA GLN A 125 -13.96 -12.93 1.57
C GLN A 125 -15.01 -12.11 2.31
N LYS A 126 -14.60 -11.21 3.22
CA LYS A 126 -15.54 -10.32 3.90
C LYS A 126 -16.14 -9.31 2.92
N THR A 127 -15.31 -8.67 2.12
CA THR A 127 -15.75 -7.65 1.15
C THR A 127 -16.62 -8.23 0.03
N GLU A 128 -16.30 -9.42 -0.48
CA GLU A 128 -17.07 -10.09 -1.52
C GLU A 128 -18.48 -10.47 -1.05
N LYS A 129 -18.65 -10.83 0.23
CA LYS A 129 -19.99 -11.08 0.81
C LYS A 129 -20.87 -9.84 0.85
N ASP A 130 -20.25 -8.67 0.99
CA ASP A 130 -20.93 -7.37 1.08
C ASP A 130 -20.94 -6.62 -0.27
N ALA A 131 -20.50 -7.25 -1.37
CA ALA A 131 -20.21 -6.55 -2.62
C ALA A 131 -21.40 -5.79 -3.21
N GLU A 132 -22.59 -6.40 -3.21
CA GLU A 132 -23.83 -5.76 -3.71
C GLU A 132 -24.18 -4.52 -2.90
N LYS A 133 -24.17 -4.65 -1.56
CA LYS A 133 -24.44 -3.54 -0.64
C LYS A 133 -23.43 -2.40 -0.77
N ILE A 134 -22.15 -2.75 -0.97
CA ILE A 134 -21.09 -1.77 -1.22
C ILE A 134 -21.40 -1.04 -2.54
N ALA A 135 -21.74 -1.76 -3.61
CA ALA A 135 -22.05 -1.16 -4.90
C ALA A 135 -23.26 -0.21 -4.84
N GLU A 136 -24.33 -0.59 -4.14
CA GLU A 136 -25.48 0.28 -3.90
C GLU A 136 -25.07 1.60 -3.21
N THR A 137 -24.27 1.50 -2.15
CA THR A 137 -23.79 2.68 -1.41
C THR A 137 -22.88 3.58 -2.27
N MET A 138 -22.15 3.02 -3.25
CA MET A 138 -21.28 3.80 -4.14
C MET A 138 -22.06 4.48 -5.27
N SER A 139 -23.16 3.90 -5.74
CA SER A 139 -24.06 4.54 -6.72
C SER A 139 -24.56 5.90 -6.20
N ASP A 140 -24.84 6.01 -4.90
CA ASP A 140 -25.23 7.27 -4.26
C ASP A 140 -24.11 8.33 -4.27
N MET A 141 -22.86 7.90 -4.46
CA MET A 141 -21.68 8.78 -4.60
C MET A 141 -21.30 9.08 -6.05
N GLY A 142 -22.13 8.67 -7.02
CA GLY A 142 -21.94 8.97 -8.44
C GLY A 142 -20.88 8.12 -9.14
N ILE A 143 -20.62 6.92 -8.62
CA ILE A 143 -19.76 5.89 -9.24
C ILE A 143 -20.61 4.70 -9.65
#